data_AF-A0A075FPT6-F1
#
_entry.id   AF-A0A075FPT6-F1
#
_cell.length_a   1.000
_cell.length_b   1.000
_cell.length_c   1.000
_cell.angle_alpha   90.00
_cell.angle_beta   90.00
_cell.angle_gamma   90.00
#
_symmetry.space_group_name_H-M   'P 1'
#
loop_
_entity.id
_entity.type
_entity.pdbx_description
1 polymer ?
#
loop_
_entity_poly.entity_id
_entity_poly.type
_entity_poly.pdbx_seq_one_letter_code
_entity_poly.pdbx_strand_id
1 'polypeptide(L)'
;MWIGENSNRQISGFIVPDHYKLYGGEAKIDDEGNRIVSSNNNCWFTNLDLSKRHEELILYKKYTQKEYPMYSNCEAIEVSKVKEIPLDYEGVMGVPITFLNKYNPNQFEILGMDDHNLKYPDWRGRGPDLNGKAIYRRIMIKHKKEEEE
;
A
#
# COMPACT_ATOMS: atom_id res chain seq x y z
N MET A 1 -7.31 -6.68 -10.92
CA MET A 1 -8.20 -5.80 -10.14
C MET A 1 -7.32 -4.94 -9.25
N TRP A 2 -7.59 -3.64 -9.16
CA TRP A 2 -6.72 -2.62 -8.57
C TRP A 2 -7.50 -1.78 -7.55
N ILE A 3 -6.79 -1.08 -6.66
CA ILE A 3 -7.41 -0.03 -5.86
C ILE A 3 -7.80 1.12 -6.79
N GLY A 4 -9.05 1.57 -6.68
CA GLY A 4 -9.54 2.69 -7.47
C GLY A 4 -8.87 4.02 -7.12
N GLU A 5 -8.91 4.96 -8.05
CA GLU A 5 -8.46 6.33 -7.80
C GLU A 5 -9.28 6.98 -6.68
N ASN A 6 -8.67 7.84 -5.86
CA ASN A 6 -9.39 8.45 -4.73
C ASN A 6 -10.10 7.39 -3.86
N SER A 7 -9.39 6.32 -3.49
CA SER A 7 -9.85 5.29 -2.57
C SER A 7 -9.10 5.43 -1.24
N ASN A 8 -9.55 4.74 -0.18
CA ASN A 8 -9.02 4.85 1.18
C ASN A 8 -9.11 6.29 1.73
N ARG A 9 -7.98 6.85 2.19
CA ARG A 9 -7.87 8.19 2.82
C ARG A 9 -8.07 9.37 1.86
N GLN A 10 -8.33 9.09 0.58
CA GLN A 10 -8.57 10.11 -0.44
C GLN A 10 -9.96 9.94 -1.04
N ILE A 11 -10.91 9.34 -0.31
CA ILE A 11 -12.20 9.01 -0.92
C ILE A 11 -12.90 10.24 -1.49
N SER A 12 -13.23 10.17 -2.78
CA SER A 12 -14.13 11.11 -3.42
C SER A 12 -15.45 11.06 -2.66
N GLY A 13 -15.83 12.17 -2.04
CA GLY A 13 -17.04 12.23 -1.23
C GLY A 13 -18.29 12.00 -2.08
N PHE A 14 -19.35 11.55 -1.43
CA PHE A 14 -20.63 11.29 -2.04
C PHE A 14 -21.54 12.49 -1.85
N ILE A 15 -22.27 12.89 -2.89
CA ILE A 15 -23.34 13.88 -2.75
C ILE A 15 -24.47 13.24 -1.94
N VAL A 16 -24.88 13.90 -0.85
CA VAL A 16 -25.94 13.44 0.04
C VAL A 16 -27.16 14.36 -0.03
N PRO A 17 -28.38 13.83 0.16
CA PRO A 17 -29.60 14.64 0.17
C PRO A 17 -29.62 15.68 1.30
N ASP A 18 -30.42 16.73 1.17
CA ASP A 18 -30.53 17.84 2.14
C ASP A 18 -30.87 17.43 3.58
N HIS A 19 -31.61 16.32 3.75
CA HIS A 19 -31.97 15.82 5.07
C HIS A 19 -30.82 15.06 5.77
N TYR A 20 -29.76 14.69 5.05
CA TYR A 20 -28.62 14.00 5.65
C TYR A 20 -27.84 14.96 6.54
N LYS A 21 -27.67 14.68 7.83
CA LYS A 21 -26.96 15.62 8.70
C LYS A 21 -25.45 15.56 8.42
N LEU A 22 -24.79 16.71 8.29
CA LEU A 22 -23.34 16.79 8.10
C LEU A 22 -22.63 16.75 9.45
N TYR A 23 -21.56 15.98 9.55
CA TYR A 23 -20.78 15.81 10.77
C TYR A 23 -19.31 15.52 10.47
N GLY A 24 -18.42 16.04 11.32
CA GLY A 24 -16.98 15.80 11.23
C GLY A 24 -16.28 16.61 10.13
N GLY A 25 -14.96 16.47 10.05
CA GLY A 25 -14.12 17.16 9.06
C GLY A 25 -14.21 16.58 7.63
N GLU A 26 -14.92 15.47 7.47
CA GLU A 26 -15.10 14.79 6.18
C GLU A 26 -16.38 15.21 5.44
N ALA A 27 -17.12 16.17 6.00
CA ALA A 27 -18.30 16.75 5.39
C ALA A 27 -18.00 18.16 4.90
N LYS A 28 -18.37 18.47 3.65
CA LYS A 28 -18.21 19.80 3.05
C LYS A 28 -19.39 20.17 2.16
N ILE A 29 -19.52 21.47 1.91
CA ILE A 29 -20.43 22.01 0.89
C ILE A 29 -19.52 22.63 -0.17
N ASP A 30 -19.74 22.28 -1.45
CA ASP A 30 -19.00 22.88 -2.55
C ASP A 30 -19.62 24.21 -3.02
N ASP A 31 -19.01 24.85 -4.01
CA ASP A 31 -19.45 26.15 -4.52
C ASP A 31 -20.81 26.10 -5.23
N GLU A 32 -21.25 24.91 -5.67
CA GLU A 32 -22.55 24.67 -6.27
C GLU A 32 -23.64 24.37 -5.22
N GLY A 33 -23.28 24.29 -3.94
CA GLY A 33 -24.18 23.98 -2.84
C GLY A 33 -24.39 22.48 -2.62
N ASN A 34 -23.67 21.61 -3.33
CA ASN A 34 -23.77 20.17 -3.13
C ASN A 34 -23.19 19.80 -1.76
N ARG A 35 -23.92 18.95 -1.03
CA ARG A 35 -23.54 18.47 0.29
C ARG A 35 -22.76 17.18 0.11
N ILE A 36 -21.48 17.17 0.45
CA ILE A 36 -20.56 16.08 0.16
C ILE A 36 -20.06 15.46 1.47
N VAL A 37 -20.10 14.11 1.56
CA VAL A 37 -19.57 13.35 2.69
C VAL A 37 -18.55 12.32 2.22
N SER A 38 -17.34 12.39 2.76
CA SER A 38 -16.28 11.40 2.56
C SER A 38 -16.26 10.39 3.71
N SER A 39 -16.24 9.09 3.41
CA SER A 39 -16.15 8.04 4.43
C SER A 39 -14.81 7.33 4.39
N ASN A 40 -13.99 7.55 5.41
CA ASN A 40 -12.63 6.99 5.52
C ASN A 40 -12.55 5.46 5.63
N ASN A 41 -13.69 4.78 5.80
CA ASN A 41 -13.76 3.31 5.90
C ASN A 41 -14.17 2.63 4.59
N ASN A 42 -14.25 3.39 3.50
CA ASN A 42 -14.60 2.85 2.19
C ASN A 42 -13.35 2.65 1.33
N CYS A 43 -13.33 1.53 0.62
CA CYS A 43 -12.34 1.23 -0.40
C CYS A 43 -13.08 0.63 -1.60
N TRP A 44 -12.80 1.15 -2.79
CA TRP A 44 -13.34 0.61 -4.02
C TRP A 44 -12.22 0.07 -4.91
N PHE A 45 -12.59 -0.92 -5.70
CA PHE A 45 -11.68 -1.62 -6.60
C PHE A 45 -12.21 -1.55 -8.03
N THR A 46 -11.30 -1.61 -8.99
CA THR A 46 -11.64 -1.59 -10.42
C THR A 46 -10.77 -2.53 -11.22
N ASN A 47 -11.27 -2.96 -12.37
CA ASN A 47 -10.49 -3.63 -13.41
C ASN A 47 -10.16 -2.70 -14.58
N LEU A 48 -10.64 -1.46 -14.56
CA LEU A 48 -10.31 -0.45 -15.56
C LEU A 48 -8.83 -0.09 -15.44
N ASP A 49 -8.21 0.16 -16.59
CA ASP A 49 -6.85 0.69 -16.63
C ASP A 49 -6.85 2.19 -16.31
N LEU A 50 -5.92 2.63 -15.47
CA LEU A 50 -5.85 3.99 -14.95
C LEU A 50 -4.41 4.49 -15.03
N SER A 51 -4.21 5.74 -15.45
CA SER A 51 -2.87 6.36 -15.57
C SER A 51 -2.08 6.27 -14.27
N LYS A 52 -2.76 6.43 -13.11
CA LYS A 52 -2.17 6.31 -11.78
C LYS A 52 -1.45 4.97 -11.55
N ARG A 53 -1.92 3.87 -12.15
CA ARG A 53 -1.29 2.55 -12.02
C ARG A 53 0.08 2.55 -12.72
N HIS A 54 0.24 3.32 -13.78
CA HIS A 54 1.48 3.42 -14.54
C HIS A 54 2.45 4.49 -14.00
N GLU A 55 2.09 5.21 -12.93
CA GLU A 55 3.01 6.15 -12.28
C GLU A 55 4.17 5.40 -11.62
N GLU A 56 5.40 5.75 -12.00
CA GLU A 56 6.59 5.21 -11.34
C GLU A 56 6.82 5.89 -10.00
N LEU A 57 7.13 5.09 -8.99
CA LEU A 57 7.58 5.58 -7.70
C LEU A 57 9.05 5.97 -7.80
N ILE A 58 9.36 7.25 -7.62
CA ILE A 58 10.76 7.72 -7.62
C ILE A 58 11.49 7.16 -6.40
N LEU A 59 12.50 6.32 -6.65
CA LEU A 59 13.35 5.72 -5.63
C LEU A 59 14.69 6.44 -5.57
N TYR A 60 15.16 6.72 -4.35
CA TYR A 60 16.40 7.47 -4.14
C TYR A 60 17.23 6.94 -2.96
N LYS A 61 16.71 5.94 -2.24
CA LYS A 61 17.41 5.31 -1.13
C LYS A 61 18.27 4.16 -1.62
N LYS A 62 19.44 4.00 -0.99
CA LYS A 62 20.30 2.83 -1.17
C LYS A 62 20.20 1.93 0.04
N TYR A 63 20.28 0.63 -0.18
CA TYR A 63 20.22 -0.37 0.86
C TYR A 63 21.46 -0.29 1.75
N THR A 64 21.22 -0.33 3.05
CA THR A 64 22.23 -0.62 4.07
C THR A 64 21.62 -1.55 5.11
N GLN A 65 22.36 -2.58 5.53
CA GLN A 65 21.87 -3.55 6.51
C GLN A 65 21.44 -2.91 7.84
N LYS A 66 22.00 -1.74 8.18
CA LYS A 66 21.65 -0.98 9.39
C LYS A 66 20.28 -0.29 9.29
N GLU A 67 19.96 0.30 8.14
CA GLU A 67 18.67 1.00 7.93
C GLU A 67 17.53 0.03 7.62
N TYR A 68 17.85 -1.10 6.98
CA TYR A 68 16.87 -2.09 6.52
C TYR A 68 17.15 -3.45 7.17
N PRO A 69 16.76 -3.63 8.45
CA PRO A 69 16.97 -4.89 9.14
C PRO A 69 16.15 -6.03 8.51
N MET A 70 16.71 -7.23 8.51
CA MET A 70 16.00 -8.44 8.10
C MET A 70 15.01 -8.89 9.18
N TYR A 71 13.91 -9.50 8.77
CA TYR A 71 13.00 -10.16 9.70
C TYR A 71 13.62 -11.44 10.28
N SER A 72 13.17 -11.81 11.47
CA SER A 72 13.65 -13.00 12.19
C SER A 72 13.02 -14.29 11.67
N ASN A 73 11.88 -14.22 10.96
CA ASN A 73 11.08 -15.37 10.57
C ASN A 73 10.77 -15.45 9.08
N CYS A 74 11.26 -14.53 8.25
CA CYS A 74 11.16 -14.61 6.80
C CYS A 74 12.34 -13.90 6.13
N GLU A 75 12.69 -14.35 4.92
CA GLU A 75 13.80 -13.83 4.12
C GLU A 75 13.42 -12.51 3.41
N ALA A 76 13.13 -11.48 4.20
CA ALA A 76 12.82 -10.14 3.69
C ALA A 76 13.37 -9.05 4.63
N ILE A 77 13.59 -7.87 4.08
CA ILE A 77 13.97 -6.67 4.85
C ILE A 77 12.75 -5.84 5.22
N GLU A 78 12.80 -5.19 6.38
CA GLU A 78 11.81 -4.20 6.78
C GLU A 78 12.04 -2.87 6.06
N VAL A 79 10.99 -2.39 5.39
CA VAL A 79 10.94 -1.05 4.82
C VAL A 79 9.78 -0.30 5.47
N SER A 80 10.10 0.58 6.42
CA SER A 80 9.09 1.22 7.27
C SER A 80 8.19 2.21 6.53
N LYS A 81 8.66 2.79 5.42
CA LYS A 81 7.94 3.78 4.61
C LYS A 81 8.13 3.52 3.12
N VAL A 82 7.06 3.68 2.36
CA VAL A 82 7.06 3.51 0.89
C VAL A 82 8.15 4.35 0.20
N LYS A 83 8.36 5.60 0.63
CA LYS A 83 9.39 6.48 0.06
C LYS A 83 10.84 6.05 0.37
N GLU A 84 11.01 5.09 1.28
CA GLU A 84 12.32 4.58 1.71
C GLU A 84 12.63 3.24 1.05
N ILE A 85 11.83 2.77 0.08
CA ILE A 85 12.17 1.57 -0.69
C ILE A 85 13.54 1.77 -1.36
N PRO A 86 14.54 0.90 -1.09
CA PRO A 86 15.85 1.01 -1.68
C PRO A 86 15.83 0.63 -3.15
N LEU A 87 16.52 1.40 -4.00
CA LEU A 87 16.54 1.18 -5.46
C LEU A 87 17.49 0.05 -5.91
N ASP A 88 18.39 -0.38 -5.02
CA ASP A 88 19.50 -1.30 -5.31
C ASP A 88 19.38 -2.64 -4.55
N TYR A 89 18.21 -2.94 -3.97
CA TYR A 89 17.96 -4.18 -3.25
C TYR A 89 17.11 -5.16 -4.06
N GLU A 90 17.73 -6.24 -4.51
CA GLU A 90 17.10 -7.28 -5.35
C GLU A 90 16.29 -8.32 -4.56
N GLY A 91 16.33 -8.28 -3.23
CA GLY A 91 15.62 -9.24 -2.37
C GLY A 91 14.17 -8.87 -2.10
N VAL A 92 13.51 -9.65 -1.24
CA VAL A 92 12.13 -9.37 -0.82
C VAL A 92 12.09 -8.26 0.23
N MET A 93 11.16 -7.33 0.07
CA MET A 93 10.97 -6.19 0.95
C MET A 93 9.58 -6.23 1.56
N GLY A 94 9.48 -6.09 2.88
CA GLY A 94 8.21 -5.87 3.54
C GLY A 94 7.90 -4.38 3.66
N VAL A 95 6.84 -3.93 2.98
CA VAL A 95 6.40 -2.53 2.95
C VAL A 95 5.04 -2.36 3.66
N PRO A 96 4.68 -1.16 4.15
CA PRO A 96 3.38 -0.91 4.74
C PRO A 96 2.24 -1.04 3.71
N ILE A 97 1.02 -1.35 4.18
CA ILE A 97 -0.20 -1.48 3.35
C ILE A 97 -0.46 -0.25 2.46
N THR A 98 -0.01 0.94 2.88
CA THR A 98 -0.13 2.18 2.13
C THR A 98 0.62 2.17 0.79
N PHE A 99 1.54 1.21 0.58
CA PHE A 99 2.19 0.94 -0.69
C PHE A 99 1.18 0.73 -1.83
N LEU A 100 0.02 0.13 -1.57
CA LEU A 100 -0.98 -0.12 -2.62
C LEU A 100 -1.50 1.16 -3.31
N ASN A 101 -1.42 2.31 -2.63
CA ASN A 101 -1.77 3.60 -3.24
C ASN A 101 -0.76 4.09 -4.29
N LYS A 102 0.43 3.49 -4.32
CA LYS A 102 1.59 3.82 -5.17
C LYS A 102 2.08 2.60 -5.97
N TYR A 103 1.28 1.55 -6.01
CA TYR A 103 1.68 0.29 -6.62
C TYR A 103 1.67 0.40 -8.15
N ASN A 104 2.84 0.13 -8.73
CA ASN A 104 3.06 0.04 -10.17
C ASN A 104 3.55 -1.38 -10.51
N PRO A 105 2.72 -2.30 -11.03
CA PRO A 105 3.12 -3.64 -11.50
C PRO A 105 4.15 -3.73 -12.63
N ASN A 106 4.60 -2.62 -13.20
CA ASN A 106 5.74 -2.62 -14.11
C ASN A 106 7.05 -2.39 -13.33
N GLN A 107 6.96 -1.75 -12.15
CA GLN A 107 8.09 -1.47 -11.27
C GLN A 107 8.23 -2.52 -10.15
N PHE A 108 7.13 -3.07 -9.65
CA PHE A 108 7.14 -3.99 -8.50
C PHE A 108 6.28 -5.24 -8.72
N GLU A 109 6.74 -6.35 -8.17
CA GLU A 109 5.97 -7.58 -8.00
C GLU A 109 5.44 -7.67 -6.55
N ILE A 110 4.17 -8.01 -6.36
CA ILE A 110 3.61 -8.33 -5.03
C ILE A 110 3.64 -9.85 -4.86
N LEU A 111 4.36 -10.31 -3.86
CA LEU A 111 4.51 -11.74 -3.54
C LEU A 111 3.44 -12.22 -2.56
N GLY A 112 2.91 -11.33 -1.72
CA GLY A 112 1.87 -11.65 -0.75
C GLY A 112 1.85 -10.70 0.44
N MET A 113 1.29 -11.17 1.55
CA MET A 113 1.29 -10.47 2.84
C MET A 113 1.97 -11.31 3.91
N ASP A 114 2.70 -10.65 4.80
CA ASP A 114 3.43 -11.27 5.89
C ASP A 114 4.47 -12.28 5.36
N ASP A 115 4.59 -13.48 5.91
CA ASP A 115 5.42 -14.51 5.28
C ASP A 115 4.71 -15.08 4.04
N HIS A 116 5.09 -14.57 2.87
CA HIS A 116 4.52 -14.97 1.57
C HIS A 116 4.65 -16.46 1.24
N ASN A 117 5.52 -17.20 1.95
CA ASN A 117 5.68 -18.63 1.77
C ASN A 117 4.67 -19.45 2.57
N LEU A 118 4.06 -18.88 3.61
CA LEU A 118 3.14 -19.60 4.48
C LEU A 118 1.71 -19.56 3.93
N LYS A 119 1.12 -20.75 3.81
CA LYS A 119 -0.30 -20.93 3.49
C LYS A 119 -1.05 -21.38 4.73
N TYR A 120 -2.37 -21.19 4.74
CA TYR A 120 -3.22 -21.76 5.80
C TYR A 120 -3.02 -23.29 5.88
N PRO A 121 -2.88 -23.89 7.07
CA PRO A 121 -3.04 -23.31 8.41
C PRO A 121 -1.77 -22.71 9.03
N ASP A 122 -0.60 -22.85 8.40
CA ASP A 122 0.68 -22.34 8.92
C ASP A 122 0.76 -20.82 8.91
N TRP A 123 -0.10 -20.17 8.11
CA TRP A 123 -0.30 -18.73 8.14
C TRP A 123 -0.88 -18.28 9.49
N ARG A 124 -0.04 -17.57 10.27
CA ARG A 124 -0.34 -17.19 11.67
C ARG A 124 -1.25 -15.98 11.84
N GLY A 125 -1.69 -15.34 10.75
CA GLY A 125 -2.54 -14.15 10.83
C GLY A 125 -1.89 -12.91 11.46
N ARG A 126 -0.55 -12.89 11.61
CA ARG A 126 0.22 -11.78 12.19
C ARG A 126 1.34 -11.35 11.24
N GLY A 127 1.85 -10.13 11.43
CA GLY A 127 2.98 -9.61 10.66
C GLY A 127 4.30 -10.34 10.95
N PRO A 128 5.36 -10.04 10.18
CA PRO A 128 6.67 -10.63 10.39
C PRO A 128 7.25 -10.23 11.76
N ASP A 129 8.22 -11.01 12.23
CA ASP A 129 8.92 -10.75 13.48
C ASP A 129 10.17 -9.92 13.18
N LEU A 130 10.31 -8.76 13.83
CA LEU A 130 11.51 -7.94 13.77
C LEU A 130 12.17 -7.94 15.14
N ASN A 131 13.43 -8.39 15.21
CA ASN A 131 14.16 -8.59 16.46
C ASN A 131 13.38 -9.45 17.48
N GLY A 132 12.73 -10.53 17.00
CA GLY A 132 11.93 -11.44 17.83
C GLY A 132 10.55 -10.91 18.26
N LYS A 133 10.13 -9.72 17.81
CA LYS A 133 8.81 -9.15 18.10
C LYS A 133 7.97 -9.01 16.83
N ALA A 134 6.75 -9.54 16.86
CA ALA A 134 5.79 -9.35 15.78
C ALA A 134 5.49 -7.86 15.57
N ILE A 135 5.63 -7.40 14.33
CA ILE A 135 5.21 -6.05 13.91
C ILE A 135 3.87 -6.10 13.17
N TYR A 136 3.33 -4.93 12.84
CA TYR A 136 2.13 -4.85 12.01
C TYR A 136 2.40 -5.46 10.62
N ARG A 137 1.34 -5.95 9.98
CA ARG A 137 1.39 -6.63 8.68
C ARG A 137 2.15 -5.83 7.62
N ARG A 138 2.80 -6.57 6.72
CA ARG A 138 3.61 -6.03 5.63
C ARG A 138 3.20 -6.68 4.32
N ILE A 139 3.19 -5.90 3.25
CA ILE A 139 3.08 -6.46 1.90
C ILE A 139 4.50 -6.83 1.50
N MET A 140 4.69 -8.07 1.05
CA MET A 140 5.97 -8.52 0.52
C MET A 140 6.04 -8.18 -0.94
N ILE A 141 7.05 -7.40 -1.32
CA ILE A 141 7.27 -6.93 -2.68
C ILE A 141 8.69 -7.22 -3.13
N LYS A 142 8.90 -7.17 -4.44
CA LYS A 142 10.20 -7.22 -5.08
C LYS A 142 10.25 -6.19 -6.21
N HIS A 143 11.43 -5.65 -6.53
CA HIS A 143 11.59 -4.94 -7.80
C HIS A 143 11.32 -5.90 -8.95
N LYS A 144 10.60 -5.41 -9.95
CA LYS A 144 10.49 -6.12 -11.22
C LYS A 144 11.78 -5.86 -11.99
N LYS A 145 12.44 -6.91 -12.46
CA LYS A 145 13.60 -6.77 -13.34
C LYS A 145 13.10 -6.21 -14.67
N GLU A 146 13.80 -5.21 -15.20
CA GLU A 146 13.63 -4.84 -16.60
C GLU A 146 13.99 -6.08 -17.43
N GLU A 147 13.03 -6.58 -18.21
CA GLU A 147 13.33 -7.53 -19.27
C GLU A 147 14.10 -6.71 -20.31
N GLU A 148 15.41 -6.96 -20.46
CA GLU A 148 16.17 -6.47 -21.61
C GLU A 148 15.54 -7.11 -22.86
N GLU A 149 14.77 -6.34 -23.63
CA GLU A 149 14.33 -6.69 -24.99
C GLU A 149 15.51 -6.68 -25.98
#